data_AF-A0A1I6PN72-F1
#
_entry.id   AF-A0A1I6PN72-F1
#
_cell.length_a   1.000
_cell.length_b   1.000
_cell.length_c   1.000
_cell.angle_alpha   90.00
_cell.angle_beta   90.00
_cell.angle_gamma   90.00
#
_symmetry.space_group_name_H-M   'P 1'
#
loop_
_entity.id
_entity.type
_entity.pdbx_description
1 polymer ?
#
loop_
_entity_poly.entity_id
_entity_poly.type
_entity_poly.pdbx_seq_one_letter_code
_entity_poly.pdbx_strand_id
1 'polypeptide(L)'
;MNKLITTIIIGLIVCACSSDNSDCCTVIDIGMDIKYVNQAGENLFDIENGLDIEEIKVYYKIDNEWELHYSYNLDSPKGISLIQRGEETYLRLTPSIDIVTDGYSETKIELSSEESDVIRTMIDKSQPNVIVTKVWYNNDLKWEAYEDERMFEVVK
;
A
#
# COMPACT_ATOMS: atom_id res chain seq x y z
N MET A 1 -5.43 -65.09 -0.45
CA MET A 1 -4.96 -63.87 -1.14
C MET A 1 -5.96 -62.72 -1.05
N ASN A 2 -7.27 -62.98 -1.00
CA ASN A 2 -8.31 -61.93 -1.02
C ASN A 2 -8.39 -61.08 0.27
N LYS A 3 -7.95 -61.59 1.44
CA LYS A 3 -7.95 -60.83 2.71
C LYS A 3 -6.76 -59.87 2.87
N LEU A 4 -5.67 -60.08 2.11
CA LEU A 4 -4.49 -59.21 2.16
C LEU A 4 -4.75 -57.89 1.40
N ILE A 5 -5.51 -57.98 0.29
CA ILE A 5 -5.88 -56.83 -0.55
C ILE A 5 -6.83 -55.89 0.20
N THR A 6 -7.77 -56.43 0.98
CA THR A 6 -8.71 -55.63 1.79
C THR A 6 -8.01 -54.83 2.90
N THR A 7 -6.91 -55.37 3.45
CA THR A 7 -6.15 -54.72 4.53
C THR A 7 -5.31 -53.55 4.02
N ILE A 8 -4.77 -53.65 2.79
CA ILE A 8 -4.01 -52.57 2.14
C ILE A 8 -4.90 -51.38 1.76
N ILE A 9 -6.13 -51.62 1.33
CA ILE A 9 -7.08 -50.56 0.91
C ILE A 9 -7.54 -49.71 2.11
N ILE A 10 -7.73 -50.33 3.28
CA ILE A 10 -8.16 -49.60 4.50
C ILE A 10 -7.03 -48.73 5.06
N GLY A 11 -5.76 -49.13 4.91
CA GLY A 11 -4.60 -48.34 5.34
C GLY A 11 -4.36 -47.06 4.53
N LEU A 12 -4.80 -47.01 3.27
CA LEU A 12 -4.63 -45.84 2.40
C LEU A 12 -5.65 -44.72 2.68
N ILE A 13 -6.78 -45.03 3.32
CA ILE A 13 -7.87 -44.07 3.57
C ILE A 13 -7.60 -43.21 4.83
N VAL A 14 -6.83 -43.72 5.79
CA VAL A 14 -6.51 -43.00 7.04
C VAL A 14 -5.36 -41.98 6.92
N CYS A 15 -4.67 -41.92 5.78
CA CYS A 15 -3.62 -40.92 5.51
C CYS A 15 -4.12 -39.74 4.64
N ALA A 16 -5.40 -39.70 4.26
CA ALA A 16 -5.93 -38.71 3.30
C ALA A 16 -6.47 -37.41 3.94
N CYS A 17 -6.03 -37.07 5.15
CA CYS A 17 -6.35 -35.78 5.78
C CYS A 17 -5.05 -35.13 6.27
N SER A 18 -4.26 -34.58 5.34
CA SER A 18 -3.55 -33.34 5.64
C SER A 18 -4.58 -32.23 5.50
N SER A 19 -4.98 -31.62 6.60
CA SER A 19 -5.52 -30.26 6.51
C SER A 19 -4.36 -29.43 6.02
N ASP A 20 -4.33 -29.15 4.71
CA ASP A 20 -3.50 -28.09 4.16
C ASP A 20 -4.05 -26.79 4.76
N ASN A 21 -3.66 -26.49 5.99
CA ASN A 21 -3.44 -25.11 6.42
C ASN A 21 -2.21 -24.64 5.64
N SER A 22 -2.35 -24.60 4.33
CA SER A 22 -1.47 -23.80 3.51
C SER A 22 -1.73 -22.38 3.94
N ASP A 23 -0.66 -21.67 4.31
CA ASP A 23 -0.61 -20.21 4.36
C ASP A 23 -0.90 -19.69 2.93
N CYS A 24 -2.11 -19.95 2.44
CA CYS A 24 -2.54 -19.57 1.13
C CYS A 24 -3.09 -18.16 1.28
N CYS A 25 -2.57 -17.28 0.44
CA CYS A 25 -2.86 -15.85 0.35
C CYS A 25 -1.97 -14.98 1.25
N THR A 26 -0.88 -14.51 0.63
CA THR A 26 -0.22 -13.24 0.99
C THR A 26 -1.22 -12.10 0.79
N VAL A 27 -1.56 -11.37 1.86
CA VAL A 27 -2.33 -10.13 1.77
C VAL A 27 -1.35 -8.96 1.68
N ILE A 28 -1.41 -8.21 0.57
CA ILE A 28 -0.66 -6.96 0.39
C ILE A 28 -1.68 -5.83 0.33
N ASP A 29 -1.80 -5.07 1.41
CA ASP A 29 -2.70 -3.92 1.52
C ASP A 29 -1.96 -2.73 2.12
N ILE A 30 -1.26 -2.01 1.24
CA ILE A 30 -0.42 -0.87 1.59
C ILE A 30 -0.88 0.44 0.93
N GLY A 31 -1.76 0.36 -0.08
CA GLY A 31 -2.19 1.52 -0.86
C GLY A 31 -3.03 2.51 -0.04
N MET A 32 -2.92 3.79 -0.34
CA MET A 32 -3.76 4.85 0.24
C MET A 32 -4.19 5.83 -0.84
N ASP A 33 -5.33 6.49 -0.62
CA ASP A 33 -5.90 7.46 -1.56
C ASP A 33 -5.87 8.86 -0.94
N ILE A 34 -5.27 9.83 -1.63
CA ILE A 34 -5.10 11.19 -1.14
C ILE A 34 -5.84 12.16 -2.05
N LYS A 35 -6.73 12.97 -1.47
CA LYS A 35 -7.36 14.10 -2.15
C LYS A 35 -6.57 15.36 -1.87
N TYR A 36 -6.06 16.01 -2.90
CA TYR A 36 -5.42 17.32 -2.78
C TYR A 36 -6.42 18.40 -3.17
N VAL A 37 -6.65 19.36 -2.27
CA VAL A 37 -7.55 20.49 -2.52
C VAL A 37 -6.82 21.81 -2.30
N ASN A 38 -7.21 22.86 -3.00
CA ASN A 38 -6.70 24.20 -2.72
C ASN A 38 -7.41 24.84 -1.49
N GLN A 39 -7.02 26.06 -1.12
CA GLN A 39 -7.65 26.82 -0.03
C GLN A 39 -9.15 27.10 -0.22
N ALA A 40 -9.66 27.03 -1.46
CA ALA A 40 -11.08 27.18 -1.78
C ALA A 40 -11.85 25.85 -1.71
N GLY A 41 -11.17 24.73 -1.47
CA GLY A 41 -11.74 23.38 -1.44
C GLY A 41 -11.88 22.72 -2.81
N GLU A 42 -11.30 23.29 -3.86
CA GLU A 42 -11.35 22.72 -5.21
C GLU A 42 -10.28 21.63 -5.36
N ASN A 43 -10.65 20.49 -5.97
CA ASN A 43 -9.74 19.36 -6.16
C ASN A 43 -8.65 19.69 -7.19
N LEU A 44 -7.39 19.60 -6.76
CA LEU A 44 -6.24 19.97 -7.56
C LEU A 44 -6.01 19.05 -8.77
N PHE A 45 -6.60 17.85 -8.83
CA PHE A 45 -6.54 17.02 -10.03
C PHE A 45 -7.69 17.27 -11.01
N ASP A 46 -8.70 18.05 -10.63
CA ASP A 46 -9.91 18.29 -11.41
C ASP A 46 -10.03 19.73 -11.96
N ILE A 47 -9.06 20.60 -11.64
CA ILE A 47 -9.04 22.01 -12.09
C ILE A 47 -7.93 22.32 -13.09
N GLU A 48 -8.13 23.39 -13.88
CA GLU A 48 -7.11 23.93 -14.77
C GLU A 48 -5.95 24.54 -13.97
N ASN A 49 -4.71 24.25 -14.38
CA ASN A 49 -3.47 24.61 -13.64
C ASN A 49 -3.39 23.99 -12.23
N GLY A 50 -4.06 22.85 -12.03
CA GLY A 50 -3.89 22.01 -10.85
C GLY A 50 -2.61 21.16 -10.88
N LEU A 51 -2.60 20.07 -10.11
CA LEU A 51 -1.48 19.14 -10.07
C LEU A 51 -1.47 18.23 -11.31
N ASP A 52 -0.31 18.11 -11.94
CA ASP A 52 -0.05 17.12 -12.97
C ASP A 52 0.67 15.90 -12.37
N ILE A 53 0.04 14.72 -12.45
CA ILE A 53 0.64 13.47 -11.96
C ILE A 53 1.98 13.17 -12.64
N GLU A 54 2.21 13.65 -13.86
CA GLU A 54 3.48 13.41 -14.55
C GLU A 54 4.67 14.15 -13.92
N GLU A 55 4.41 15.29 -13.28
CA GLU A 55 5.40 16.11 -12.59
C GLU A 55 5.70 15.62 -11.17
N ILE A 56 4.77 14.87 -10.56
CA ILE A 56 4.92 14.33 -9.21
C ILE A 56 6.01 13.24 -9.19
N LYS A 57 6.93 13.35 -8.23
CA LYS A 57 7.95 12.33 -7.96
C LYS A 57 7.74 11.70 -6.60
N VAL A 58 7.98 10.40 -6.53
CA VAL A 58 7.89 9.62 -5.29
C VAL A 58 9.27 9.12 -4.95
N TYR A 59 9.68 9.30 -3.70
CA TYR A 59 10.93 8.80 -3.16
C TYR A 59 10.64 7.86 -2.01
N TYR A 60 11.29 6.70 -2.00
CA TYR A 60 11.26 5.79 -0.86
C TYR A 60 12.50 6.01 -0.03
N LYS A 61 12.34 5.95 1.30
CA LYS A 61 13.49 5.94 2.19
C LYS A 61 13.95 4.51 2.37
N ILE A 62 15.12 4.19 1.84
CA ILE A 62 15.74 2.87 1.87
C ILE A 62 17.11 3.04 2.52
N ASP A 63 17.43 2.23 3.53
CA ASP A 63 18.67 2.35 4.30
C ASP A 63 18.97 3.78 4.82
N ASN A 64 17.92 4.53 5.14
CA ASN A 64 17.93 5.94 5.54
C ASN A 64 18.30 6.97 4.46
N GLU A 65 18.44 6.56 3.20
CA GLU A 65 18.63 7.44 2.05
C GLU A 65 17.35 7.58 1.22
N TRP A 66 17.14 8.75 0.61
CA TRP A 66 15.99 8.98 -0.26
C TRP A 66 16.30 8.55 -1.69
N GLU A 67 15.61 7.54 -2.18
CA GLU A 67 15.77 7.02 -3.53
C GLU A 67 14.53 7.32 -4.36
N LEU A 68 14.72 7.85 -5.58
CA LEU A 68 13.61 8.05 -6.52
C LEU A 68 13.02 6.69 -6.89
N HIS A 69 11.74 6.49 -6.57
CA HIS A 69 11.08 5.24 -6.86
C HIS A 69 10.69 5.14 -8.34
N TYR A 70 11.17 4.08 -8.99
CA TYR A 70 10.72 3.70 -10.32
C TYR A 70 10.86 2.19 -10.54
N SER A 71 9.76 1.48 -10.76
CA SER A 71 9.73 0.04 -11.03
C SER A 71 9.01 -0.26 -12.34
N TYR A 72 9.78 -0.41 -13.43
CA TYR A 72 9.28 -0.53 -14.81
C TYR A 72 8.31 -1.70 -15.05
N ASN A 73 8.31 -2.70 -14.18
CA ASN A 73 7.52 -3.93 -14.29
C ASN A 73 6.19 -3.88 -13.51
N LEU A 74 5.85 -2.73 -12.90
CA LEU A 74 4.59 -2.53 -12.18
C LEU A 74 3.58 -1.76 -13.03
N ASP A 75 2.29 -1.98 -12.77
CA ASP A 75 1.19 -1.22 -13.41
C ASP A 75 1.28 0.29 -13.12
N SER A 76 1.83 0.65 -11.97
CA SER A 76 2.20 2.02 -11.60
C SER A 76 3.71 2.08 -11.31
N PRO A 77 4.55 2.38 -12.33
CA PRO A 77 5.99 2.39 -12.16
C PRO A 77 6.50 3.43 -11.16
N LYS A 78 5.81 4.58 -11.04
CA LYS A 78 6.16 5.65 -10.09
C LYS A 78 5.59 5.39 -8.68
N GLY A 79 4.88 4.28 -8.45
CA GLY A 79 4.20 4.01 -7.18
C GLY A 79 2.97 4.88 -6.93
N ILE A 80 2.54 5.66 -7.92
CA ILE A 80 1.35 6.52 -7.89
C ILE A 80 0.48 6.37 -9.14
N SER A 81 -0.82 6.51 -8.97
CA SER A 81 -1.78 6.61 -10.08
C SER A 81 -2.94 7.52 -9.70
N LEU A 82 -3.65 8.05 -10.69
CA LEU A 82 -4.94 8.70 -10.44
C LEU A 82 -6.04 7.65 -10.46
N ILE A 83 -6.99 7.78 -9.53
CA ILE A 83 -8.21 6.97 -9.51
C ILE A 83 -9.43 7.88 -9.39
N GLN A 84 -10.54 7.45 -9.99
CA GLN A 84 -11.82 8.12 -9.82
C GLN A 84 -12.62 7.45 -8.71
N ARG A 85 -13.22 8.24 -7.82
CA ARG A 85 -14.22 7.78 -6.85
C ARG A 85 -15.43 8.71 -6.92
N GLY A 86 -16.47 8.27 -7.64
CA GLY A 86 -17.61 9.13 -7.96
C GLY A 86 -17.20 10.22 -8.94
N GLU A 87 -17.44 11.49 -8.60
CA GLU A 87 -17.07 12.66 -9.42
C GLU A 87 -15.70 13.25 -9.05
N GLU A 88 -14.97 12.63 -8.11
CA GLU A 88 -13.76 13.18 -7.52
C GLU A 88 -12.53 12.34 -7.87
N THR A 89 -11.43 13.01 -8.20
CA THR A 89 -10.14 12.37 -8.52
C THR A 89 -9.22 12.31 -7.30
N TYR A 90 -8.56 11.16 -7.07
CA TYR A 90 -7.63 10.95 -5.97
C TYR A 90 -6.28 10.46 -6.48
N LEU A 91 -5.20 10.85 -5.80
CA LEU A 91 -3.90 10.22 -5.96
C LEU A 91 -3.87 8.93 -5.15
N ARG A 92 -3.82 7.79 -5.81
CA ARG A 92 -3.47 6.52 -5.17
C ARG A 92 -1.96 6.43 -5.03
N LEU A 93 -1.48 6.28 -3.80
CA LEU A 93 -0.08 6.06 -3.46
C LEU A 93 0.13 4.63 -2.96
N THR A 94 1.17 3.98 -3.48
CA THR A 94 1.80 2.81 -2.88
C THR A 94 3.02 3.30 -2.10
N PRO A 95 3.04 3.23 -0.75
CA PRO A 95 4.16 3.71 0.03
C PRO A 95 5.34 2.71 0.02
N SER A 96 6.52 3.20 0.39
CA SER A 96 7.64 2.36 0.80
C SER A 96 7.22 1.36 1.87
N ILE A 97 7.75 0.14 1.76
CA ILE A 97 7.63 -0.89 2.79
C ILE A 97 8.92 -1.11 3.58
N ASP A 98 9.99 -0.40 3.24
CA ASP A 98 11.27 -0.48 3.94
C ASP A 98 11.18 0.24 5.28
N ILE A 99 11.39 -0.51 6.35
CA ILE A 99 11.31 0.01 7.72
C ILE A 99 12.65 0.65 8.05
N VAL A 100 12.62 1.93 8.41
CA VAL A 100 13.79 2.73 8.74
C VAL A 100 13.88 2.91 10.27
N THR A 101 13.75 4.14 10.77
CA THR A 101 13.84 4.46 12.19
C THR A 101 12.50 4.27 12.90
N ASP A 102 12.55 3.86 14.18
CA ASP A 102 11.39 3.73 15.08
C ASP A 102 10.24 2.81 14.61
N GLY A 103 10.51 1.90 13.66
CA GLY A 103 9.52 0.92 13.18
C GLY A 103 8.59 1.44 12.09
N TYR A 104 8.89 2.60 11.48
CA TYR A 104 8.10 3.18 10.39
C TYR A 104 8.80 3.01 9.05
N SER A 105 8.03 2.96 7.96
CA SER A 105 8.54 3.30 6.63
C SER A 105 8.29 4.77 6.32
N GLU A 106 9.09 5.34 5.42
CA GLU A 106 8.90 6.73 4.97
C GLU A 106 8.87 6.80 3.44
N THR A 107 7.91 7.59 2.94
CA THR A 107 7.72 7.91 1.52
C THR A 107 7.62 9.41 1.39
N LYS A 108 8.43 10.01 0.52
CA LYS A 108 8.34 11.43 0.20
C LYS A 108 7.64 11.60 -1.14
N ILE A 109 6.66 12.50 -1.20
CA ILE A 109 6.02 12.94 -2.43
C ILE A 109 6.49 14.35 -2.72
N GLU A 110 7.15 14.55 -3.85
CA GLU A 110 7.51 15.86 -4.36
C GLU A 110 6.45 16.29 -5.37
N LEU A 111 5.62 17.26 -4.99
CA LEU A 111 4.53 17.80 -5.82
C LEU A 111 5.05 18.85 -6.80
N SER A 112 6.11 19.56 -6.43
CA SER A 112 6.83 20.51 -7.28
C SER A 112 8.29 20.61 -6.83
N SER A 113 9.12 21.41 -7.51
CA SER A 113 10.51 21.63 -7.09
C SER A 113 10.66 22.31 -5.73
N GLU A 114 9.61 22.98 -5.24
CA GLU A 114 9.63 23.73 -3.98
C GLU A 114 8.74 23.08 -2.90
N GLU A 115 7.90 22.11 -3.29
CA GLU A 115 6.92 21.51 -2.41
C GLU A 115 7.04 19.99 -2.36
N SER A 116 7.24 19.48 -1.15
CA SER A 116 7.23 18.04 -0.89
C SER A 116 6.67 17.73 0.49
N ASP A 117 6.12 16.54 0.62
CA ASP A 117 5.54 16.02 1.85
C ASP A 117 6.13 14.67 2.19
N VAL A 118 6.16 14.36 3.48
CA VAL A 118 6.62 13.07 3.99
C VAL A 118 5.46 12.31 4.61
N ILE A 119 5.26 11.11 4.09
CA ILE A 119 4.31 10.14 4.58
C ILE A 119 5.09 9.09 5.36
N ARG A 120 4.71 8.91 6.63
CA ARG A 120 5.22 7.82 7.46
C ARG A 120 4.14 6.79 7.62
N THR A 121 4.50 5.51 7.53
CA THR A 121 3.54 4.43 7.74
C THR A 121 4.04 3.44 8.78
N MET A 122 3.11 2.94 9.59
CA MET A 122 3.34 1.75 10.39
C MET A 122 2.84 0.56 9.59
N ILE A 123 3.63 -0.52 9.52
CA ILE A 123 3.32 -1.70 8.70
C ILE A 123 3.35 -2.95 9.57
N ASP A 124 2.25 -3.70 9.55
CA ASP A 124 2.23 -5.07 10.05
C ASP A 124 2.81 -6.00 8.97
N LYS A 125 3.94 -6.64 9.31
CA LYS A 125 4.62 -7.67 8.49
C LYS A 125 4.49 -9.06 9.11
N SER A 126 3.31 -9.42 9.62
CA SER A 126 3.00 -10.79 10.03
C SER A 126 2.96 -11.70 8.80
N GLN A 127 3.97 -12.57 8.62
CA GLN A 127 4.06 -13.40 7.41
C GLN A 127 2.78 -14.25 7.23
N PRO A 128 2.18 -14.28 6.03
CA PRO A 128 2.65 -13.74 4.74
C PRO A 128 2.13 -12.33 4.37
N ASN A 129 1.63 -11.55 5.31
CA ASN A 129 0.93 -10.28 5.07
C ASN A 129 1.85 -9.05 5.18
N VAL A 130 1.52 -8.02 4.40
CA VAL A 130 2.12 -6.68 4.49
C VAL A 130 0.97 -5.67 4.45
N ILE A 131 0.64 -5.10 5.61
CA ILE A 131 -0.54 -4.25 5.77
C ILE A 131 -0.14 -2.95 6.46
N VAL A 132 -0.46 -1.80 5.86
CA VAL A 132 -0.30 -0.50 6.54
C VAL A 132 -1.37 -0.37 7.63
N THR A 133 -0.95 -0.10 8.86
CA THR A 133 -1.86 0.01 10.02
C THR A 133 -2.07 1.44 10.50
N LYS A 134 -1.14 2.36 10.19
CA LYS A 134 -1.26 3.80 10.48
C LYS A 134 -0.55 4.62 9.42
N VAL A 135 -1.09 5.81 9.14
CA VAL A 135 -0.51 6.78 8.21
C VAL A 135 -0.41 8.14 8.87
N TRP A 136 0.79 8.71 8.84
CA TRP A 136 1.03 10.12 9.17
C TRP A 136 1.45 10.88 7.92
N TYR A 137 0.88 12.06 7.73
CA TYR A 137 1.24 12.99 6.67
C TYR A 137 1.83 14.25 7.30
N ASN A 138 3.09 14.57 7.00
CA ASN A 138 3.83 15.70 7.61
C ASN A 138 3.75 15.75 9.15
N ASN A 139 3.80 14.59 9.78
CA ASN A 139 3.67 14.35 11.23
C ASN A 139 2.24 14.31 11.80
N ASP A 140 1.22 14.66 11.04
CA ASP A 140 -0.17 14.56 11.48
C ASP A 140 -0.71 13.15 11.21
N LEU A 141 -1.30 12.52 12.23
CA LEU A 141 -2.00 11.25 12.04
C LEU A 141 -3.24 11.47 11.16
N LYS A 142 -3.29 10.81 10.00
CA LYS A 142 -4.39 10.95 9.04
C LYS A 142 -5.30 9.74 8.99
N TRP A 143 -4.76 8.57 9.34
CA TRP A 143 -5.51 7.32 9.27
C TRP A 143 -4.94 6.27 10.20
N GLU A 144 -5.82 5.46 10.80
CA GLU A 144 -5.51 4.28 11.59
C GLU A 144 -6.45 3.13 11.19
N ALA A 145 -5.92 1.91 11.14
CA ALA A 145 -6.68 0.74 10.74
C ALA A 145 -7.92 0.53 11.61
N TYR A 146 -8.93 -0.11 11.02
CA TYR A 146 -10.21 -0.46 11.62
C TYR A 146 -11.18 0.70 11.88
N GLU A 147 -10.86 1.92 11.44
CA GLU A 147 -11.78 3.07 11.47
C GLU A 147 -12.58 3.18 10.16
N ASP A 148 -11.89 3.38 9.04
CA ASP A 148 -12.47 3.58 7.70
C ASP A 148 -11.49 3.19 6.57
N GLU A 149 -11.85 3.49 5.32
CA GLU A 149 -10.95 3.31 4.18
C GLU A 149 -9.73 4.22 4.30
N ARG A 150 -8.54 3.73 3.90
CA ARG A 150 -7.26 4.47 3.97
C ARG A 150 -7.21 5.64 2.98
N MET A 151 -7.94 6.69 3.32
CA MET A 151 -8.19 7.85 2.50
C MET A 151 -8.25 9.12 3.34
N PHE A 152 -7.67 10.20 2.84
CA PHE A 152 -7.74 11.49 3.53
C PHE A 152 -7.57 12.67 2.56
N GLU A 153 -8.02 13.85 3.00
CA GLU A 153 -7.86 15.11 2.28
C GLU A 153 -6.71 15.94 2.86
N VAL A 154 -6.01 16.63 1.96
CA VAL A 154 -4.92 17.55 2.29
C VAL A 154 -5.15 18.86 1.53
N VAL A 155 -5.14 19.96 2.28
CA VAL A 155 -5.19 21.32 1.72
C VAL A 155 -3.78 21.76 1.33
N LYS A 156 -3.66 22.30 0.13
CA LYS A 156 -2.43 22.82 -0.49
C LYS A 156 -2.57 24.31 -0.79
#